data_AF-Q9YGQ9-F1
#
_entry.id   AF-Q9YGQ9-F1
#
_cell.length_a   1.000
_cell.length_b   1.000
_cell.length_c   1.000
_cell.angle_alpha   90.00
_cell.angle_beta   90.00
_cell.angle_gamma   90.00
#
_symmetry.space_group_name_H-M   'P 1'
#
loop_
_entity.id
_entity.type
_entity.pdbx_description
1 polymer ?
#
loop_
_entity_poly.entity_id
_entity_poly.type
_entity_poly.pdbx_seq_one_letter_code
_entity_poly.pdbx_strand_id
1 'polypeptide(L)'
;DQVTYTLAITAKDNGIPQKADTTYVEIMVNDVNDNAPQFVSTHYQGVISEDAPPFTSVLQISATDRDAHTNGRVQYTFQNGEDGDGDFTIEPTSGIIRTVRRLDRENVPVYELTAYAVDRGIPAQRTPVHIQVTIQDV
;
A
#
# COMPACT_ATOMS: atom_id res chain seq x y z
N ASP A 1 6.59 -12.79 -12.02
CA ASP A 1 5.98 -12.92 -13.36
C ASP A 1 6.20 -11.63 -14.15
N GLN A 2 7.38 -11.49 -14.74
CA GLN A 2 7.59 -10.47 -15.78
C GLN A 2 6.94 -10.97 -17.06
N VAL A 3 6.34 -10.06 -17.83
CA VAL A 3 5.84 -10.39 -19.16
C VAL A 3 7.04 -10.45 -20.11
N THR A 4 7.31 -11.63 -20.64
CA THR A 4 8.40 -11.87 -21.59
C THR A 4 7.83 -12.15 -22.97
N TYR A 5 8.36 -11.46 -23.98
CA TYR A 5 8.07 -11.71 -25.38
C TYR A 5 9.31 -12.25 -26.08
N THR A 6 9.16 -13.29 -26.88
CA THR A 6 10.24 -13.81 -27.74
C THR A 6 9.93 -13.49 -29.19
N LEU A 7 10.78 -12.70 -29.84
CA LEU A 7 10.67 -12.42 -31.27
C LEU A 7 11.68 -13.24 -32.06
N ALA A 8 11.20 -13.94 -33.09
CA ALA A 8 12.06 -14.56 -34.10
C ALA A 8 12.41 -13.54 -35.18
N ILE A 9 13.68 -13.16 -35.26
CA ILE A 9 14.20 -12.22 -36.25
C ILE A 9 14.91 -13.01 -37.33
N THR A 10 14.41 -12.93 -38.57
CA THR A 10 14.99 -13.64 -39.72
C THR A 10 15.66 -12.64 -40.67
N ALA A 11 16.97 -12.79 -40.87
CA ALA A 11 17.70 -12.09 -41.92
C ALA A 11 17.71 -12.94 -43.18
N LYS A 12 17.51 -12.34 -44.36
CA LYS A 12 17.62 -12.99 -45.66
C LYS A 12 18.52 -12.19 -46.59
N ASP A 13 19.36 -12.86 -47.36
CA ASP A 13 20.10 -12.21 -48.45
C ASP A 13 19.24 -12.11 -49.73
N ASN A 14 19.77 -11.49 -50.79
CA ASN A 14 19.12 -11.44 -52.11
C ASN A 14 19.75 -12.43 -53.11
N GLY A 15 20.41 -13.48 -52.62
CA GLY A 15 21.07 -14.47 -53.46
C GLY A 15 20.11 -15.39 -54.20
N ILE A 16 20.65 -16.12 -55.19
CA ILE A 16 19.97 -17.25 -55.84
C ILE A 16 20.91 -18.47 -55.76
N PRO A 17 20.64 -19.46 -54.89
CA PRO A 17 19.53 -19.53 -53.95
C PRO A 17 19.68 -18.53 -52.78
N GLN A 18 18.56 -18.06 -52.26
CA GLN A 18 18.51 -17.16 -51.11
C GLN A 18 18.94 -17.90 -49.84
N LYS A 19 19.80 -17.28 -49.03
CA LYS A 19 20.11 -17.75 -47.67
C LYS A 19 19.33 -16.95 -46.65
N ALA A 20 18.96 -17.62 -45.57
CA ALA A 20 18.30 -17.02 -44.44
C ALA A 20 18.92 -17.55 -43.15
N ASP A 21 18.94 -16.72 -42.12
CA ASP A 21 19.28 -17.12 -40.76
C ASP A 21 18.30 -16.48 -39.78
N THR A 22 17.98 -17.18 -38.70
CA THR A 22 16.99 -16.74 -37.71
C THR A 22 17.61 -16.75 -36.32
N THR A 23 17.45 -15.64 -35.60
CA THR A 23 17.81 -15.52 -34.20
C THR A 23 16.59 -15.15 -33.36
N TYR A 24 16.69 -15.35 -32.04
CA TYR A 24 15.63 -15.04 -31.09
C TYR A 24 16.04 -13.87 -30.19
N VAL A 25 15.16 -12.89 -30.07
CA VAL A 25 15.31 -11.76 -29.15
C VAL A 25 14.29 -11.91 -28.04
N GLU A 26 14.77 -11.92 -26.80
CA GLU A 26 13.93 -11.92 -25.61
C GLU A 26 13.72 -10.46 -25.15
N ILE A 27 12.47 -10.04 -25.08
CA ILE A 27 12.06 -8.72 -24.57
C ILE A 27 11.40 -8.93 -23.20
N MET A 28 11.97 -8.30 -22.19
CA MET A 28 11.45 -8.28 -20.83
C MET A 28 10.74 -6.94 -20.58
N VAL A 29 9.45 -6.99 -20.29
CA VAL A 29 8.69 -5.78 -19.94
C VAL A 29 8.81 -5.56 -18.43
N ASN A 30 9.43 -4.45 -18.05
CA ASN A 30 9.46 -3.99 -16.67
C ASN A 30 8.16 -3.29 -16.33
N ASP A 31 7.60 -3.62 -15.17
CA ASP A 31 6.45 -2.90 -14.61
C ASP A 31 6.88 -1.50 -14.18
N VAL A 32 6.11 -0.48 -14.56
CA VAL A 32 6.29 0.90 -14.11
C VAL A 32 5.32 1.10 -12.97
N ASN A 33 5.78 1.69 -11.87
CA ASN A 33 4.90 2.05 -10.75
C ASN A 33 4.05 3.26 -11.17
N ASP A 34 2.89 3.02 -11.77
CA ASP A 34 2.00 4.05 -12.35
C ASP A 34 0.60 4.07 -11.73
N ASN A 35 0.30 3.16 -10.80
CA ASN A 35 -0.90 3.20 -9.97
C ASN A 35 -0.52 3.50 -8.53
N ALA A 36 -1.20 4.48 -7.92
CA ALA A 36 -1.04 4.72 -6.49
C ALA A 36 -1.98 3.81 -5.68
N PRO A 37 -1.63 3.46 -4.42
CA PRO A 37 -2.51 2.68 -3.57
C PRO A 37 -3.87 3.37 -3.39
N GLN A 38 -4.95 2.59 -3.43
CA GLN A 38 -6.31 3.11 -3.29
C GLN A 38 -7.00 2.46 -2.08
N PHE A 39 -7.45 3.27 -1.11
CA PHE A 39 -8.23 2.77 0.02
C PHE A 39 -9.59 2.22 -0.42
N VAL A 40 -10.03 1.17 0.26
CA VAL A 40 -11.34 0.54 0.04
C VAL A 40 -12.49 1.44 0.50
N SER A 41 -12.26 2.24 1.55
CA SER A 41 -13.19 3.28 2.01
C SER A 41 -12.54 4.65 1.98
N THR A 42 -13.34 5.69 1.74
CA THR A 42 -12.90 7.09 1.81
C THR A 42 -12.82 7.61 3.24
N HIS A 43 -13.52 6.96 4.18
CA HIS A 43 -13.56 7.33 5.60
C HIS A 43 -13.58 6.06 6.47
N TYR A 44 -12.83 6.09 7.56
CA TYR A 44 -12.81 5.03 8.57
C TYR A 44 -13.21 5.59 9.93
N GLN A 45 -14.09 4.89 10.62
CA GLN A 45 -14.56 5.27 11.95
C GLN A 45 -14.38 4.10 12.90
N GLY A 46 -13.71 4.36 14.01
CA GLY A 46 -13.50 3.42 15.10
C GLY A 46 -14.11 3.95 16.39
N VAL A 47 -14.42 3.03 17.29
CA VAL A 47 -14.91 3.35 18.63
C VAL A 47 -14.18 2.45 19.61
N ILE A 48 -13.67 3.03 20.70
CA ILE A 48 -13.00 2.27 21.75
C ILE A 48 -13.30 2.85 23.12
N SER A 49 -13.43 1.99 24.13
CA SER A 49 -13.58 2.40 25.52
C SER A 49 -12.27 3.00 26.04
N GLU A 50 -12.35 4.04 26.86
CA GLU A 50 -11.17 4.61 27.54
C GLU A 50 -10.47 3.61 28.46
N ASP A 51 -11.23 2.64 29.00
CA ASP A 51 -10.71 1.58 29.88
C ASP A 51 -10.02 0.44 29.12
N ALA A 52 -9.98 0.52 27.78
CA ALA A 52 -9.31 -0.46 26.95
C ALA A 52 -7.82 -0.56 27.31
N PRO A 53 -7.30 -1.78 27.55
CA PRO A 53 -5.88 -1.97 27.77
C PRO A 53 -5.04 -1.50 26.56
N PRO A 54 -3.76 -1.15 26.78
CA PRO A 54 -2.82 -0.92 25.68
C PRO A 54 -2.79 -2.10 24.69
N PHE A 55 -2.56 -1.81 23.42
CA PHE A 55 -2.55 -2.75 22.30
C PHE A 55 -3.90 -3.36 21.95
N THR A 56 -5.00 -2.74 22.39
CA THR A 56 -6.35 -3.14 21.96
C THR A 56 -6.59 -2.66 20.53
N SER A 57 -7.07 -3.55 19.67
CA SER A 57 -7.44 -3.23 18.28
C SER A 57 -8.66 -2.33 18.23
N VAL A 58 -8.56 -1.24 17.47
CA VAL A 58 -9.64 -0.25 17.27
C VAL A 58 -10.38 -0.55 15.97
N LEU A 59 -9.66 -0.58 14.85
CA LEU A 59 -10.19 -0.81 13.51
C LEU A 59 -9.09 -1.30 12.57
N GLN A 60 -9.47 -1.72 11.37
CA GLN A 60 -8.53 -2.08 10.31
C GLN A 60 -8.81 -1.26 9.05
N ILE A 61 -7.79 -0.60 8.51
CA ILE A 61 -7.85 0.06 7.21
C ILE A 61 -7.32 -0.86 6.11
N SER A 62 -7.75 -0.64 4.88
CA SER A 62 -7.33 -1.47 3.75
C SER A 62 -7.24 -0.64 2.47
N ALA A 63 -6.16 -0.83 1.74
CA ALA A 63 -5.93 -0.27 0.42
C ALA A 63 -5.37 -1.33 -0.53
N THR A 64 -5.64 -1.13 -1.81
CA THR A 64 -5.20 -2.00 -2.90
C THR A 64 -4.46 -1.18 -3.94
N ASP A 65 -3.40 -1.74 -4.48
CA ASP A 65 -2.65 -1.19 -5.60
C ASP A 65 -2.78 -2.13 -6.80
N ARG A 66 -2.88 -1.56 -8.01
CA ARG A 66 -3.10 -2.33 -9.25
C ARG A 66 -1.79 -2.73 -9.93
N ASP A 67 -0.66 -2.21 -9.47
CA ASP A 67 0.65 -2.54 -10.02
C ASP A 67 1.10 -3.96 -9.65
N ALA A 68 2.08 -4.49 -10.36
CA ALA A 68 2.53 -5.86 -10.18
C ALA A 68 3.59 -5.97 -9.07
N HIS A 69 3.68 -7.15 -8.45
CA HIS A 69 4.75 -7.52 -7.51
C HIS A 69 4.95 -6.51 -6.37
N THR A 70 6.13 -5.88 -6.33
CA THR A 70 6.51 -4.92 -5.28
C THR A 70 5.86 -3.56 -5.50
N ASN A 71 5.61 -3.16 -6.75
CA ASN A 71 4.92 -1.93 -7.08
C ASN A 71 3.48 -1.99 -6.54
N GLY A 72 2.82 -3.15 -6.60
CA GLY A 72 1.50 -3.35 -5.98
C GLY A 72 1.48 -3.57 -4.46
N ARG A 73 2.64 -3.60 -3.78
CA ARG A 73 2.71 -4.02 -2.37
C ARG A 73 2.51 -2.84 -1.43
N VAL A 74 1.30 -2.76 -0.87
CA VAL A 74 0.90 -1.70 0.06
C VAL A 74 1.45 -1.91 1.48
N GLN A 75 1.89 -0.83 2.10
CA GLN A 75 2.14 -0.70 3.53
C GLN A 75 1.41 0.49 4.13
N TYR A 76 1.10 0.41 5.41
CA TYR A 76 0.39 1.45 6.14
C TYR A 76 1.29 2.18 7.14
N THR A 77 1.07 3.48 7.31
CA THR A 77 1.77 4.33 8.28
C THR A 77 0.92 5.53 8.66
N PHE A 78 1.15 6.10 9.84
CA PHE A 78 0.60 7.41 10.20
C PHE A 78 1.47 8.55 9.65
N GLN A 79 0.98 9.78 9.73
CA GLN A 79 1.71 10.95 9.26
C GLN A 79 3.10 11.05 9.91
N ASN A 80 4.14 11.20 9.08
CA ASN A 80 5.57 11.29 9.47
C ASN A 80 6.18 10.05 10.16
N GLY A 81 5.48 8.91 10.21
CA GLY A 81 5.98 7.70 10.88
C GLY A 81 6.00 7.80 12.41
N GLU A 82 5.39 8.85 12.97
CA GLU A 82 5.10 8.95 14.40
C GLU A 82 3.78 8.21 14.69
N ASP A 83 3.66 7.66 15.89
CA ASP A 83 2.40 7.08 16.37
C ASP A 83 1.29 8.14 16.27
N GLY A 84 0.06 7.74 15.94
CA GLY A 84 -1.09 8.64 15.78
C GLY A 84 -1.32 9.44 17.06
N ASP A 85 -0.82 10.67 17.07
CA ASP A 85 -0.71 11.58 18.22
C ASP A 85 -0.01 10.98 19.47
N GLY A 86 0.76 9.89 19.30
CA GLY A 86 1.39 9.13 20.40
C GLY A 86 0.44 8.18 21.14
N ASP A 87 -0.80 8.03 20.66
CA ASP A 87 -1.87 7.23 21.29
C ASP A 87 -2.22 5.96 20.52
N PHE A 88 -1.90 5.94 19.22
CA PHE A 88 -2.22 4.84 18.32
C PHE A 88 -1.02 4.39 17.50
N THR A 89 -0.96 3.10 17.23
CA THR A 89 -0.01 2.51 16.29
C THR A 89 -0.76 1.78 15.18
N ILE A 90 -0.13 1.67 14.01
CA ILE A 90 -0.70 0.98 12.85
C ILE A 90 0.26 -0.13 12.40
N GLU A 91 -0.27 -1.35 12.29
CA GLU A 91 0.52 -2.48 11.81
C GLU A 91 0.76 -2.34 10.29
N PRO A 92 2.03 -2.22 9.82
CA PRO A 92 2.31 -1.81 8.44
C PRO A 92 1.81 -2.75 7.35
N THR A 93 1.56 -4.02 7.67
CA THR A 93 1.13 -5.03 6.69
C THR A 93 -0.39 -5.26 6.73
N SER A 94 -0.99 -5.27 7.91
CA SER A 94 -2.42 -5.60 8.07
C SER A 94 -3.31 -4.36 8.04
N GLY A 95 -2.77 -3.17 8.35
CA GLY A 95 -3.57 -1.95 8.52
C GLY A 95 -4.37 -1.93 9.82
N ILE A 96 -4.12 -2.84 10.76
CA ILE A 96 -4.78 -2.84 12.07
C ILE A 96 -4.23 -1.69 12.90
N ILE A 97 -5.13 -0.82 13.38
CA ILE A 97 -4.84 0.28 14.30
C ILE A 97 -5.11 -0.19 15.73
N ARG A 98 -4.16 0.06 16.63
CA ARG A 98 -4.24 -0.30 18.05
C ARG A 98 -3.89 0.87 18.94
N THR A 99 -4.39 0.87 20.17
CA THR A 99 -3.94 1.79 21.21
C THR A 99 -2.50 1.44 21.62
N VAL A 100 -1.69 2.43 22.02
CA VAL A 100 -0.36 2.17 22.62
C VAL A 100 -0.36 2.39 24.14
N ARG A 101 -1.35 3.11 24.65
CA ARG A 101 -1.58 3.37 26.08
C ARG A 101 -3.07 3.41 26.39
N ARG A 102 -3.40 3.53 27.67
CA ARG A 102 -4.78 3.85 28.10
C ARG A 102 -5.13 5.25 27.62
N LEU A 103 -6.38 5.40 27.19
CA LEU A 103 -6.93 6.67 26.75
C LEU A 103 -7.72 7.30 27.89
N ASP A 104 -8.04 8.58 27.74
CA ASP A 104 -8.79 9.35 28.71
C ASP A 104 -9.75 10.22 27.92
N ARG A 105 -11.05 9.91 28.03
CA ARG A 105 -12.08 10.57 27.24
C ARG A 105 -12.25 12.04 27.66
N GLU A 106 -12.10 12.35 28.95
CA GLU A 106 -12.23 13.71 29.46
C GLU A 106 -11.11 14.62 28.90
N ASN A 107 -9.95 14.05 28.62
CA ASN A 107 -8.86 14.76 27.95
C ASN A 107 -9.06 14.84 26.43
N VAL A 108 -9.29 13.71 25.75
CA VAL A 108 -9.45 13.65 24.28
C VAL A 108 -10.59 12.70 23.91
N PRO A 109 -11.80 13.21 23.61
CA PRO A 109 -12.96 12.36 23.33
C PRO A 109 -13.00 11.83 21.89
N VAL A 110 -12.33 12.49 20.95
CA VAL A 110 -12.28 12.11 19.53
C VAL A 110 -10.89 12.41 18.98
N TYR A 111 -10.32 11.43 18.28
CA TYR A 111 -9.08 11.57 17.52
C TYR A 111 -9.37 11.63 16.02
N GLU A 112 -8.75 12.59 15.34
CA GLU A 112 -8.80 12.77 13.90
C GLU A 112 -7.42 12.47 13.31
N LEU A 113 -7.22 11.21 12.93
CA LEU A 113 -5.94 10.69 12.47
C LEU A 113 -5.85 10.73 10.95
N THR A 114 -4.64 10.92 10.42
CA THR A 114 -4.34 10.74 8.99
C THR A 114 -3.36 9.60 8.81
N ALA A 115 -3.79 8.55 8.10
CA ALA A 115 -2.93 7.44 7.71
C ALA A 115 -2.61 7.49 6.21
N TYR A 116 -1.55 6.81 5.81
CA TYR A 116 -1.11 6.67 4.44
C TYR A 116 -1.02 5.20 4.07
N ALA A 117 -1.49 4.88 2.87
CA ALA A 117 -1.11 3.67 2.15
C ALA A 117 0.05 4.03 1.21
N VAL A 118 1.15 3.29 1.28
CA VAL A 118 2.39 3.52 0.53
C VAL A 118 2.75 2.25 -0.21
N ASP A 119 3.02 2.34 -1.51
CA ASP A 119 3.52 1.22 -2.28
C ASP A 119 5.03 0.98 -2.04
N ARG A 120 5.61 -0.02 -2.71
CA ARG A 120 7.07 -0.25 -2.70
C ARG A 120 7.70 -0.08 -4.09
N GLY A 121 7.05 0.68 -4.97
CA GLY A 121 7.59 1.01 -6.27
C GLY A 121 8.62 2.16 -6.22
N ILE A 122 9.20 2.47 -7.38
CA ILE A 122 10.17 3.56 -7.53
C ILE A 122 9.74 4.45 -8.72
N PRO A 123 9.37 5.72 -8.50
CA PRO A 123 9.21 6.38 -7.20
C PRO A 123 8.05 5.76 -6.41
N ALA A 124 8.15 5.76 -5.08
CA ALA A 124 7.08 5.28 -4.23
C ALA A 124 5.89 6.24 -4.27
N GLN A 125 4.68 5.72 -4.46
CA GLN A 125 3.45 6.50 -4.39
C GLN A 125 2.74 6.27 -3.07
N ARG A 126 2.00 7.29 -2.62
CA ARG A 126 1.24 7.24 -1.37
C ARG A 126 -0.09 7.95 -1.49
N THR A 127 -1.08 7.43 -0.78
CA THR A 127 -2.43 7.99 -0.71
C THR A 127 -2.80 8.18 0.76
N PRO A 128 -3.32 9.36 1.16
CA PRO A 128 -3.80 9.59 2.52
C PRO A 128 -5.24 9.11 2.72
N VAL A 129 -5.62 8.84 3.97
CA VAL A 129 -7.02 8.65 4.41
C VAL A 129 -7.24 9.24 5.81
N HIS A 130 -8.43 9.80 6.00
CA HIS A 130 -8.88 10.32 7.29
C HIS A 130 -9.55 9.20 8.11
N ILE A 131 -9.21 9.14 9.39
CA ILE A 131 -9.71 8.16 10.35
C ILE A 131 -10.19 8.91 11.59
N GLN A 132 -11.43 8.66 11.99
CA GLN A 132 -11.98 9.19 13.24
C GLN A 132 -12.08 8.08 14.27
N VAL A 133 -11.52 8.29 15.47
CA VAL A 133 -11.66 7.35 16.60
C VAL A 133 -12.40 8.06 17.73
N THR A 134 -13.58 7.55 18.10
CA THR A 134 -14.37 8.08 19.21
C THR A 134 -14.10 7.29 20.48
N ILE A 135 -13.82 7.99 21.58
CA ILE A 135 -13.59 7.38 22.89
C ILE A 135 -14.91 7.31 23.66
N GLN A 136 -15.25 6.11 24.12
CA GLN A 136 -16.43 5.87 24.93
C GLN A 136 -16.11 5.91 26.41
N ASP A 137 -17.05 6.52 27.14
CA ASP A 137 -17.15 6.50 28.59
C ASP A 137 -17.44 5.08 29.08
N VAL A 138 -17.23 4.84 30.36
CA VAL A 138 -17.51 3.58 31.04
C VAL A 138 -18.86 3.62 31.75
#